data_AF-A0A850DVB3-F1
#
_entry.id   AF-A0A850DVB3-F1
#
_cell.length_a   1.000
_cell.length_b   1.000
_cell.length_c   1.000
_cell.angle_alpha   90.00
_cell.angle_beta   90.00
_cell.angle_gamma   90.00
#
_symmetry.space_group_name_H-M   'P 1'
#
loop_
_entity.id
_entity.type
_entity.pdbx_description
1 polymer ?
#
loop_
_entity_poly.entity_id
_entity_poly.type
_entity_poly.pdbx_seq_one_letter_code
_entity_poly.pdbx_strand_id
1 'polypeptide(L)'
;MGEVLQNHPGDREFPVRGRWRHRAMVAKARRQTGRRRDRAAAWIIMALAIVAFFVALVASTAGPYDVRQHFGYGFQAVWRCFLIAFVVWFVLTFVTSLRDLTLPVREQRRYRALARTPELPEHRLQQLALASFGDFSDGWWPASLAPYGSRTELGGQWLDDTTPSPFVTIPLPARPFLRQELDQTYKVASGRDAQTFALDLIGPKSISWQFAALARSPEGDERLSRMSSLLGEDPWAARNLLEVRDMRPAKLLWATDVKNAVSMIRGAYCAGLLTSDEAWATIDIVSTVAFTVFDSWDDFFDDLRAGYALVYDDLKTIQEFDRLRAELARSNWPVTRLPFPATPHAPLPRTVVEPLAAAEDDTGRS
;
A
#
# COMPACT_ATOMS: atom_id res chain seq x y z
N MET A 1 -8.58 12.76 19.85
CA MET A 1 -8.89 12.49 18.43
C MET A 1 -8.70 10.99 18.20
N GLY A 2 -9.55 10.35 17.38
CA GLY A 2 -9.55 8.88 17.26
C GLY A 2 -8.31 8.35 16.55
N GLU A 3 -7.80 7.21 17.02
CA GLU A 3 -6.66 6.47 16.43
C GLU A 3 -6.83 6.32 14.91
N VAL A 4 -5.93 6.93 14.12
CA VAL A 4 -6.02 6.94 12.64
C VAL A 4 -5.53 5.61 12.07
N LEU A 5 -6.42 4.63 11.97
CA LEU A 5 -6.16 3.35 11.31
C LEU A 5 -5.93 3.53 9.79
N GLN A 6 -5.02 2.74 9.20
CA GLN A 6 -4.80 2.72 7.74
C GLN A 6 -5.77 1.74 7.06
N ASN A 7 -5.75 1.67 5.74
CA ASN A 7 -6.35 0.56 4.98
C ASN A 7 -5.70 -0.79 5.32
N HIS A 8 -6.33 -1.90 4.93
CA HIS A 8 -5.67 -3.20 4.95
C HIS A 8 -4.71 -3.29 3.75
N PRO A 9 -3.47 -3.81 3.89
CA PRO A 9 -2.56 -3.97 2.75
C PRO A 9 -3.20 -4.74 1.59
N GLY A 10 -3.15 -4.18 0.39
CA GLY A 10 -3.81 -4.70 -0.82
C GLY A 10 -5.30 -4.36 -0.95
N ASP A 11 -5.86 -3.53 -0.06
CA ASP A 11 -7.23 -3.01 -0.14
C ASP A 11 -7.21 -1.49 -0.19
N ARG A 12 -8.12 -0.91 -0.98
CA ARG A 12 -8.27 0.54 -1.14
C ARG A 12 -9.27 1.15 -0.15
N GLU A 13 -9.99 0.34 0.64
CA GLU A 13 -10.89 0.85 1.67
C GLU A 13 -10.08 1.43 2.86
N PHE A 14 -10.14 2.75 3.00
CA PHE A 14 -9.53 3.51 4.10
C PHE A 14 -10.60 4.20 4.96
N PRO A 15 -10.50 4.17 6.31
CA PRO A 15 -9.62 3.30 7.09
C PRO A 15 -10.12 1.84 7.05
N VAL A 16 -9.30 0.89 7.52
CA VAL A 16 -9.70 -0.52 7.62
C VAL A 16 -10.94 -0.68 8.49
N ARG A 17 -11.88 -1.49 8.03
CA ARG A 17 -13.15 -1.78 8.71
C ARG A 17 -13.42 -3.27 8.75
N GLY A 18 -14.21 -3.70 9.74
CA GLY A 18 -14.68 -5.07 9.79
C GLY A 18 -15.65 -5.34 8.64
N ARG A 19 -15.25 -6.17 7.66
CA ARG A 19 -16.06 -6.51 6.48
C ARG A 19 -16.12 -8.01 6.26
N TRP A 20 -17.26 -8.48 5.73
CA TRP A 20 -17.48 -9.89 5.41
C TRP A 20 -16.50 -10.44 4.38
N ARG A 21 -16.09 -9.63 3.40
CA ARG A 21 -15.08 -9.99 2.39
C ARG A 21 -13.73 -10.41 3.01
N HIS A 22 -13.36 -9.87 4.17
CA HIS A 22 -12.10 -10.22 4.83
C HIS A 22 -12.08 -11.65 5.36
N ARG A 23 -13.21 -12.35 5.50
CA ARG A 23 -13.21 -13.76 5.94
C ARG A 23 -12.48 -14.67 4.97
N ALA A 24 -12.68 -14.50 3.67
CA ALA A 24 -12.02 -15.31 2.65
C ALA A 24 -10.51 -15.03 2.66
N MET A 25 -10.13 -13.77 2.79
CA MET A 25 -8.74 -13.33 2.91
C MET A 25 -8.06 -13.90 4.17
N VAL A 26 -8.67 -13.77 5.35
CA VAL A 26 -8.15 -14.33 6.61
C VAL A 26 -8.02 -15.85 6.51
N ALA A 27 -8.99 -16.53 5.92
CA ALA A 27 -8.93 -17.97 5.72
C ALA A 27 -7.77 -18.37 4.79
N LYS A 28 -7.54 -17.63 3.68
CA LYS A 28 -6.39 -17.83 2.79
C LYS A 28 -5.07 -17.59 3.52
N ALA A 29 -4.96 -16.49 4.27
CA ALA A 29 -3.77 -16.12 5.02
C ALA A 29 -3.42 -17.14 6.12
N ARG A 30 -4.41 -17.67 6.85
CA ARG A 30 -4.18 -18.76 7.82
C ARG A 30 -3.71 -20.06 7.18
N ARG A 31 -4.14 -20.35 5.95
CA ARG A 31 -3.67 -21.54 5.21
C ARG A 31 -2.19 -21.37 4.83
N GLN A 32 -1.80 -20.18 4.38
CA GLN A 32 -0.42 -19.88 4.00
C GLN A 32 0.51 -19.83 5.21
N THR A 33 0.04 -19.31 6.36
CA THR A 33 0.84 -19.19 7.60
C THR A 33 0.81 -20.43 8.50
N GLY A 34 0.10 -21.50 8.11
CA GLY A 34 -0.03 -22.72 8.92
C GLY A 34 -0.88 -22.58 10.20
N ARG A 35 -1.52 -21.42 10.44
CA ARG A 35 -2.31 -21.12 11.64
C ARG A 35 -3.75 -21.66 11.59
N ARG A 36 -3.94 -22.88 11.08
CA ARG A 36 -5.28 -23.52 10.96
C ARG A 36 -5.90 -23.94 12.30
N ARG A 37 -5.10 -24.02 13.37
CA ARG A 37 -5.48 -24.66 14.66
C ARG A 37 -6.70 -24.01 15.33
N ASP A 38 -6.97 -22.73 15.08
CA ASP A 38 -8.07 -22.00 15.74
C ASP A 38 -9.48 -22.53 15.43
N ARG A 39 -9.67 -23.28 14.34
CA ARG A 39 -10.97 -23.87 13.98
C ARG A 39 -11.08 -25.37 14.26
N ALA A 40 -9.98 -26.03 14.60
CA ALA A 40 -9.97 -27.48 14.82
C ALA A 40 -10.84 -27.86 16.02
N ALA A 41 -10.80 -27.09 17.12
CA ALA A 41 -11.58 -27.37 18.32
C ALA A 41 -13.10 -27.36 18.06
N ALA A 42 -13.62 -26.39 17.30
CA ALA A 42 -15.04 -26.34 16.96
C ALA A 42 -15.48 -27.55 16.13
N TRP A 43 -14.68 -27.96 15.14
CA TRP A 43 -14.95 -29.14 14.33
C TRP A 43 -14.84 -30.45 15.13
N ILE A 44 -13.87 -30.55 16.05
CA ILE A 44 -13.72 -31.70 16.95
C ILE A 44 -14.94 -31.83 17.88
N ILE A 45 -15.41 -30.72 18.46
CA ILE A 45 -16.62 -30.71 19.31
C ILE A 45 -17.84 -31.17 18.52
N MET A 46 -18.02 -30.70 17.28
CA MET A 46 -19.11 -31.14 16.41
C MET A 46 -19.00 -32.62 16.03
N ALA A 47 -17.81 -33.10 15.68
CA ALA A 47 -17.60 -34.51 15.35
C ALA A 47 -17.94 -35.43 16.52
N LEU A 48 -17.50 -35.08 17.74
CA LEU A 48 -17.82 -35.81 18.97
C LEU A 48 -19.33 -35.81 19.24
N ALA A 49 -20.01 -34.68 19.02
CA ALA A 49 -21.46 -34.57 19.20
C ALA A 49 -22.26 -35.44 18.20
N ILE A 50 -21.82 -35.48 16.94
CA ILE A 50 -22.42 -36.32 15.90
C ILE A 50 -22.24 -37.81 16.26
N VAL A 51 -21.03 -38.21 16.65
CA VAL A 51 -20.75 -39.60 17.05
C VAL A 51 -21.61 -40.01 18.25
N ALA A 52 -21.66 -39.18 19.30
CA ALA A 52 -22.48 -39.45 20.48
C ALA A 52 -23.98 -39.58 20.13
N PHE A 53 -24.48 -38.77 19.20
CA PHE A 53 -25.85 -38.84 18.71
C PHE A 53 -26.14 -40.17 17.98
N PHE A 54 -25.26 -40.59 17.06
CA PHE A 54 -25.45 -41.84 16.32
C PHE A 54 -25.33 -43.09 17.20
N VAL A 55 -24.40 -43.11 18.17
CA VAL A 55 -24.29 -44.21 19.14
C VAL A 55 -25.59 -44.35 19.93
N ALA A 56 -26.14 -43.24 20.40
CA ALA A 56 -27.41 -43.24 21.13
C ALA A 56 -28.61 -43.64 20.26
N LEU A 57 -28.63 -43.22 18.99
CA LEU A 57 -29.67 -43.63 18.04
C LEU A 57 -29.65 -45.13 17.80
N VAL A 58 -28.48 -45.72 17.53
CA VAL A 58 -28.33 -47.18 17.31
C VAL A 58 -28.67 -47.97 18.58
N ALA A 59 -28.25 -47.49 19.76
CA ALA A 59 -28.62 -48.11 21.04
C ALA A 59 -30.14 -48.10 21.27
N SER A 60 -30.84 -47.07 20.78
CA SER A 60 -32.31 -46.98 20.89
C SER A 60 -33.08 -47.87 19.90
N THR A 61 -32.45 -48.34 18.81
CA THR A 61 -33.10 -49.14 17.76
C THR A 61 -32.68 -50.62 17.75
N ALA A 62 -31.52 -50.97 18.30
CA ALA A 62 -30.95 -52.33 18.24
C ALA A 62 -31.03 -53.12 19.57
N GLY A 63 -31.54 -52.52 20.66
CA GLY A 63 -31.63 -53.18 21.96
C GLY A 63 -32.87 -54.09 22.10
N PRO A 64 -32.76 -55.29 22.73
CA PRO A 64 -33.89 -56.20 22.99
C PRO A 64 -34.83 -55.74 24.13
N TYR A 65 -34.76 -54.47 24.54
CA TYR A 65 -35.53 -53.89 25.63
C TYR A 65 -36.73 -53.13 25.06
N ASP A 66 -37.90 -53.19 25.72
CA ASP A 66 -39.08 -52.41 25.33
C ASP A 66 -38.85 -50.91 25.65
N VAL A 67 -38.21 -50.24 24.70
CA VAL A 67 -37.66 -48.89 24.78
C VAL A 67 -38.73 -47.84 25.15
N ARG A 68 -40.00 -48.08 24.85
CA ARG A 68 -41.06 -47.07 25.03
C ARG A 68 -41.37 -46.72 26.50
N GLN A 69 -41.17 -47.62 27.46
CA GLN A 69 -41.54 -47.39 28.86
C GLN A 69 -40.46 -46.67 29.71
N HIS A 70 -39.18 -46.75 29.33
CA HIS A 70 -38.06 -46.14 30.10
C HIS A 70 -37.21 -45.15 29.29
N PHE A 71 -37.21 -45.21 27.95
CA PHE A 71 -36.38 -44.34 27.10
C PHE A 71 -37.08 -43.08 26.58
N GLY A 72 -38.34 -42.81 26.94
CA GLY A 72 -38.96 -41.52 26.68
C GLY A 72 -38.12 -40.35 27.21
N TYR A 73 -37.47 -40.55 28.37
CA TYR A 73 -36.47 -39.64 28.93
C TYR A 73 -35.08 -39.74 28.29
N GLY A 74 -34.65 -40.95 27.89
CA GLY A 74 -33.33 -41.19 27.28
C GLY A 74 -33.18 -40.58 25.88
N PHE A 75 -34.17 -40.78 25.00
CA PHE A 75 -34.19 -40.17 23.67
C PHE A 75 -34.28 -38.64 23.76
N GLN A 76 -35.10 -38.12 24.68
CA GLN A 76 -35.18 -36.69 24.95
C GLN A 76 -33.86 -36.13 25.52
N ALA A 77 -33.16 -36.87 26.37
CA ALA A 77 -31.85 -36.47 26.91
C ALA A 77 -30.78 -36.42 25.81
N VAL A 78 -30.74 -37.42 24.94
CA VAL A 78 -29.81 -37.47 23.79
C VAL A 78 -30.08 -36.33 22.82
N TRP A 79 -31.34 -36.08 22.49
CA TRP A 79 -31.74 -34.95 21.64
C TRP A 79 -31.37 -33.59 22.25
N ARG A 80 -31.55 -33.42 23.57
CA ARG A 80 -31.12 -32.22 24.30
C ARG A 80 -29.60 -32.05 24.26
N CYS A 81 -28.82 -33.11 24.47
CA CYS A 81 -27.36 -33.07 24.36
C CYS A 81 -26.89 -32.69 22.96
N PHE A 82 -27.52 -33.25 21.91
CA PHE A 82 -27.23 -32.89 20.53
C PHE A 82 -27.57 -31.42 20.24
N LEU A 83 -28.74 -30.95 20.67
CA LEU A 83 -29.16 -29.57 20.48
C LEU A 83 -28.23 -28.59 21.21
N ILE A 84 -27.82 -28.90 22.45
CA ILE A 84 -26.81 -28.13 23.18
C ILE A 84 -25.49 -28.12 22.42
N ALA A 85 -25.00 -29.27 21.95
CA ALA A 85 -23.75 -29.34 21.21
C ALA A 85 -23.80 -28.57 19.88
N PHE A 86 -24.93 -28.64 19.16
CA PHE A 86 -25.18 -27.87 17.94
C PHE A 86 -25.18 -26.37 18.22
N VAL A 87 -25.88 -25.93 19.28
CA VAL A 87 -25.89 -24.52 19.71
C VAL A 87 -24.47 -24.08 20.11
N VAL A 88 -23.74 -24.88 20.89
CA VAL A 88 -22.35 -24.58 21.28
C VAL A 88 -21.45 -24.46 20.05
N TRP A 89 -21.55 -25.39 19.10
CA TRP A 89 -20.79 -25.31 17.85
C TRP A 89 -21.16 -24.08 17.02
N PHE A 90 -22.46 -23.78 16.90
CA PHE A 90 -22.94 -22.62 16.17
C PHE A 90 -22.42 -21.33 16.80
N VAL A 91 -22.50 -21.20 18.13
CA VAL A 91 -21.97 -20.06 18.89
C VAL A 91 -20.45 -19.95 18.70
N LEU A 92 -19.69 -21.03 18.85
CA LEU A 92 -18.24 -21.02 18.65
C LEU A 92 -17.85 -20.63 17.21
N THR A 93 -18.55 -21.19 16.22
CA THR A 93 -18.34 -20.87 14.80
C THR A 93 -18.71 -19.43 14.49
N PHE A 94 -19.81 -18.93 15.06
CA PHE A 94 -20.26 -17.56 14.89
C PHE A 94 -19.28 -16.57 15.53
N VAL A 95 -18.86 -16.81 16.78
CA VAL A 95 -17.89 -15.99 17.51
C VAL A 95 -16.53 -15.96 16.81
N THR A 96 -16.00 -17.11 16.37
CA THR A 96 -14.74 -17.15 15.62
C THR A 96 -14.87 -16.42 14.28
N SER A 97 -16.02 -16.54 13.62
CA SER A 97 -16.28 -15.84 12.38
C SER A 97 -16.44 -14.33 12.58
N LEU A 98 -16.99 -13.86 13.70
CA LEU A 98 -17.00 -12.44 14.08
C LEU A 98 -15.58 -11.93 14.39
N ARG A 99 -14.77 -12.74 15.08
CA ARG A 99 -13.36 -12.40 15.33
C ARG A 99 -12.59 -12.21 14.03
N ASP A 100 -12.82 -13.07 13.04
CA ASP A 100 -12.19 -12.98 11.72
C ASP A 100 -12.58 -11.70 10.96
N LEU A 101 -13.84 -11.25 11.09
CA LEU A 101 -14.28 -9.98 10.47
C LEU A 101 -13.46 -8.80 10.99
N THR A 102 -13.16 -8.79 12.29
CA THR A 102 -12.46 -7.70 12.96
C THR A 102 -10.95 -7.92 13.04
N LEU A 103 -10.42 -9.03 12.52
CA LEU A 103 -9.00 -9.38 12.62
C LEU A 103 -8.10 -8.31 11.99
N PRO A 104 -8.36 -7.79 10.77
CA PRO A 104 -7.57 -6.69 10.18
C PRO A 104 -7.43 -5.48 11.11
N VAL A 105 -8.55 -5.03 11.70
CA VAL A 105 -8.59 -3.88 12.62
C VAL A 105 -7.75 -4.17 13.87
N ARG A 106 -7.87 -5.37 14.45
CA ARG A 106 -7.12 -5.78 15.65
C ARG A 106 -5.63 -5.90 15.38
N GLU A 107 -5.26 -6.49 14.23
CA GLU A 107 -3.86 -6.61 13.83
C GLU A 107 -3.22 -5.25 13.62
N GLN A 108 -3.92 -4.30 13.02
CA GLN A 108 -3.37 -2.97 12.81
C GLN A 108 -3.20 -2.20 14.11
N ARG A 109 -4.16 -2.26 15.05
CA ARG A 109 -3.98 -1.72 16.40
C ARG A 109 -2.80 -2.34 17.12
N ARG A 110 -2.68 -3.67 17.05
CA ARG A 110 -1.54 -4.41 17.63
C ARG A 110 -0.22 -4.00 16.98
N TYR A 111 -0.21 -3.84 15.66
CA TYR A 111 0.97 -3.39 14.91
C TYR A 111 1.42 -2.01 15.39
N ARG A 112 0.51 -1.03 15.43
CA ARG A 112 0.82 0.33 15.92
C ARG A 112 1.33 0.32 17.36
N ALA A 113 0.69 -0.46 18.24
CA ALA A 113 1.11 -0.58 19.63
C ALA A 113 2.54 -1.17 19.76
N LEU A 114 2.90 -2.13 18.90
CA LEU A 114 4.23 -2.74 18.89
C LEU A 114 5.29 -1.83 18.24
N ALA A 115 4.95 -1.21 17.11
CA ALA A 115 5.83 -0.31 16.36
C ALA A 115 6.04 1.05 17.04
N ARG A 116 5.17 1.39 18.01
CA ARG A 116 5.19 2.68 18.73
C ARG A 116 5.19 3.89 17.79
N THR A 117 4.50 3.76 16.65
CA THR A 117 4.48 4.78 15.60
C THR A 117 3.72 6.01 16.09
N PRO A 118 4.37 7.19 16.20
CA PRO A 118 3.68 8.42 16.55
C PRO A 118 2.69 8.82 15.44
N GLU A 119 1.73 9.66 15.78
CA GLU A 119 0.92 10.33 14.76
C GLU A 119 1.81 11.28 13.96
N LEU A 120 1.73 11.18 12.63
CA LEU A 120 2.51 12.03 11.74
C LEU A 120 1.89 13.43 11.69
N PRO A 121 2.71 14.50 11.75
CA PRO A 121 2.22 15.85 11.51
C PRO A 121 1.76 16.00 10.06
N GLU A 122 0.89 16.97 9.80
CA GLU A 122 0.28 17.21 8.48
C GLU A 122 1.32 17.29 7.35
N HIS A 123 2.43 17.99 7.57
CA HIS A 123 3.51 18.09 6.59
C HIS A 123 4.04 16.71 6.12
N ARG A 124 4.25 15.77 7.05
CA ARG A 124 4.73 14.43 6.73
C ARG A 124 3.67 13.64 5.95
N LEU A 125 2.38 13.88 6.24
CA LEU A 125 1.27 13.31 5.45
C LEU A 125 1.22 13.88 4.03
N GLN A 126 1.45 15.19 3.86
CA GLN A 126 1.52 15.84 2.55
C GLN A 126 2.69 15.26 1.73
N GLN A 127 3.84 14.99 2.35
CA GLN A 127 4.97 14.38 1.64
C GLN A 127 4.69 12.94 1.20
N LEU A 128 4.07 12.13 2.06
CA LEU A 128 3.66 10.78 1.68
C LEU A 128 2.56 10.79 0.60
N ALA A 129 1.72 11.83 0.58
CA ALA A 129 0.68 11.98 -0.43
C ALA A 129 1.24 12.15 -1.86
N LEU A 130 2.51 12.56 -2.03
CA LEU A 130 3.18 12.59 -3.33
C LEU A 130 3.30 11.19 -3.97
N ALA A 131 3.29 10.12 -3.17
CA ALA A 131 3.27 8.73 -3.65
C ALA A 131 1.85 8.12 -3.68
N SER A 132 0.81 8.89 -3.35
CA SER A 132 -0.54 8.36 -3.09
C SER A 132 -1.20 7.67 -4.27
N PHE A 133 -0.88 8.05 -5.52
CA PHE A 133 -1.44 7.37 -6.69
C PHE A 133 -0.98 5.91 -6.77
N GLY A 134 0.33 5.68 -6.60
CA GLY A 134 0.90 4.33 -6.56
C GLY A 134 0.38 3.55 -5.36
N ASP A 135 0.40 4.18 -4.18
CA ASP A 135 -0.12 3.54 -2.96
C ASP A 135 -1.60 3.15 -3.09
N PHE A 136 -2.41 4.00 -3.73
CA PHE A 136 -3.82 3.71 -3.98
C PHE A 136 -3.99 2.56 -4.97
N SER A 137 -3.21 2.54 -6.05
CA SER A 137 -3.20 1.44 -7.01
C SER A 137 -2.96 0.10 -6.31
N ASP A 138 -1.93 0.04 -5.46
CA ASP A 138 -1.45 -1.20 -4.82
C ASP A 138 -2.14 -1.49 -3.47
N GLY A 139 -2.94 -0.57 -2.96
CA GLY A 139 -3.57 -0.67 -1.63
C GLY A 139 -2.55 -0.64 -0.48
N TRP A 140 -1.50 0.17 -0.62
CA TRP A 140 -0.50 0.41 0.42
C TRP A 140 -0.98 1.45 1.43
N TRP A 141 -0.30 1.55 2.57
CA TRP A 141 -0.63 2.49 3.65
C TRP A 141 -0.23 3.92 3.27
N PRO A 142 -1.17 4.87 3.18
CA PRO A 142 -0.88 6.24 2.74
C PRO A 142 -0.26 7.15 3.82
N ALA A 143 -0.45 6.81 5.11
CA ALA A 143 -0.02 7.68 6.22
C ALA A 143 1.04 7.00 7.10
N SER A 144 1.95 6.26 6.47
CA SER A 144 3.06 5.58 7.16
C SER A 144 4.30 5.57 6.28
N LEU A 145 5.48 5.70 6.89
CA LEU A 145 6.74 5.58 6.17
C LEU A 145 6.89 4.17 5.58
N ALA A 146 6.49 3.13 6.33
CA ALA A 146 6.31 1.80 5.76
C ALA A 146 4.97 1.68 4.99
N PRO A 147 4.97 1.32 3.69
CA PRO A 147 3.76 1.16 2.87
C PRO A 147 2.91 -0.06 3.25
N TYR A 148 3.42 -0.92 4.12
CA TYR A 148 2.72 -2.02 4.75
C TYR A 148 3.50 -2.43 6.02
N GLY A 149 3.13 -3.52 6.69
CA GLY A 149 3.85 -3.98 7.88
C GLY A 149 5.35 -4.22 7.65
N SER A 150 6.19 -3.60 8.48
CA SER A 150 7.65 -3.64 8.34
C SER A 150 8.34 -4.17 9.58
N ARG A 151 9.34 -5.03 9.39
CA ARG A 151 10.21 -5.51 10.48
C ARG A 151 11.03 -4.38 11.08
N THR A 152 11.42 -3.41 10.26
CA THR A 152 12.17 -2.22 10.69
C THR A 152 11.38 -1.40 11.70
N GLU A 153 10.08 -1.20 11.49
CA GLU A 153 9.22 -0.45 12.41
C GLU A 153 8.96 -1.21 13.72
N LEU A 154 8.84 -2.54 13.67
CA LEU A 154 8.62 -3.35 14.88
C LEU A 154 9.84 -3.45 15.79
N GLY A 155 11.05 -3.42 15.22
CA GLY A 155 12.30 -3.49 15.96
C GLY A 155 12.49 -4.78 16.79
N GLY A 156 13.51 -4.77 17.65
CA GLY A 156 13.78 -5.85 18.61
C GLY A 156 13.89 -7.22 17.96
N GLN A 157 13.21 -8.22 18.54
CA GLN A 157 13.21 -9.60 18.03
C GLN A 157 12.63 -9.73 16.61
N TRP A 158 11.80 -8.79 16.15
CA TRP A 158 11.18 -8.86 14.83
C TRP A 158 12.11 -8.47 13.69
N LEU A 159 13.28 -7.90 14.00
CA LEU A 159 14.37 -7.65 13.05
C LEU A 159 15.04 -8.95 12.58
N ASP A 160 14.91 -10.03 13.35
CA ASP A 160 15.35 -11.36 12.97
C ASP A 160 14.32 -11.99 12.02
N ASP A 161 14.76 -12.32 10.81
CA ASP A 161 13.92 -12.88 9.76
C ASP A 161 13.40 -14.29 10.10
N THR A 162 14.06 -15.00 11.02
CA THR A 162 13.61 -16.31 11.52
C THR A 162 12.43 -16.20 12.47
N THR A 163 12.24 -15.04 13.09
CA THR A 163 11.11 -14.81 14.00
C THR A 163 9.80 -14.80 13.19
N PRO A 164 8.84 -15.70 13.50
CA PRO A 164 7.58 -15.78 12.76
C PRO A 164 6.73 -14.52 12.94
N SER A 165 6.13 -14.00 11.86
CA SER A 165 5.26 -12.80 11.94
C SER A 165 4.17 -12.96 13.00
N PRO A 166 3.95 -12.00 13.91
CA PRO A 166 2.88 -12.08 14.90
C PRO A 166 1.50 -11.80 14.30
N PHE A 167 1.44 -11.44 13.02
CA PHE A 167 0.24 -11.11 12.26
C PHE A 167 -0.12 -12.24 11.29
N VAL A 168 -1.41 -12.41 11.03
CA VAL A 168 -1.94 -13.35 10.04
C VAL A 168 -2.11 -12.64 8.70
N THR A 169 -2.63 -11.42 8.70
CA THR A 169 -3.05 -10.72 7.48
C THR A 169 -2.14 -9.56 7.08
N ILE A 170 -1.44 -8.95 8.04
CA ILE A 170 -0.42 -7.94 7.73
C ILE A 170 0.86 -8.64 7.24
N PRO A 171 1.33 -8.35 6.00
CA PRO A 171 2.59 -8.90 5.51
C PRO A 171 3.75 -8.31 6.31
N LEU A 172 4.77 -9.14 6.55
CA LEU A 172 5.97 -8.76 7.28
C LEU A 172 7.20 -9.38 6.58
N PRO A 173 7.54 -8.91 5.37
CA PRO A 173 8.62 -9.49 4.57
C PRO A 173 9.98 -9.39 5.28
N ALA A 174 10.86 -10.33 4.95
CA ALA A 174 12.23 -10.36 5.47
C ALA A 174 13.07 -9.24 4.86
N ARG A 175 13.98 -8.64 5.64
CA ARG A 175 14.81 -7.53 5.15
C ARG A 175 15.74 -7.93 3.99
N PRO A 176 16.38 -9.11 3.99
CA PRO A 176 17.20 -9.57 2.86
C PRO A 176 16.43 -9.65 1.55
N PHE A 177 15.16 -10.11 1.60
CA PHE A 177 14.30 -10.12 0.42
C PHE A 177 14.07 -8.71 -0.12
N LEU A 178 13.72 -7.75 0.75
CA LEU A 178 13.53 -6.35 0.32
C LEU A 178 14.81 -5.73 -0.23
N ARG A 179 15.97 -6.01 0.37
CA ARG A 179 17.26 -5.53 -0.12
C ARG A 179 17.60 -6.09 -1.51
N GLN A 180 17.30 -7.36 -1.74
CA GLN A 180 17.49 -7.99 -3.05
C GLN A 180 16.59 -7.34 -4.11
N GLU A 181 15.31 -7.12 -3.80
CA GLU A 181 14.39 -6.44 -4.72
C GLU A 181 14.87 -5.02 -5.09
N LEU A 182 15.37 -4.27 -4.10
CA LEU A 182 15.93 -2.92 -4.31
C LEU A 182 17.19 -2.93 -5.17
N ASP A 183 18.11 -3.88 -4.97
CA ASP A 183 19.31 -4.02 -5.81
C ASP A 183 18.97 -4.46 -7.24
N GLN A 184 18.04 -5.39 -7.40
CA GLN A 184 17.63 -5.87 -8.71
C GLN A 184 16.93 -4.78 -9.54
N THR A 185 16.01 -4.05 -8.90
CA THR A 185 15.16 -3.06 -9.58
C THR A 185 15.84 -1.69 -9.71
N TYR A 186 16.51 -1.22 -8.66
CA TYR A 186 17.03 0.14 -8.57
C TYR A 186 18.55 0.23 -8.41
N LYS A 187 19.25 -0.91 -8.28
CA LYS A 187 20.69 -0.96 -7.97
C LYS A 187 21.04 -0.28 -6.64
N VAL A 188 20.14 -0.38 -5.67
CA VAL A 188 20.30 0.17 -4.32
C VAL A 188 20.71 -0.94 -3.35
N ALA A 189 21.98 -0.95 -2.96
CA ALA A 189 22.54 -1.94 -2.01
C ALA A 189 22.79 -1.36 -0.61
N SER A 190 22.90 -0.03 -0.49
CA SER A 190 23.16 0.68 0.76
C SER A 190 22.26 1.91 0.94
N GLY A 191 22.24 2.48 2.16
CA GLY A 191 21.52 3.73 2.43
C GLY A 191 22.06 4.91 1.60
N ARG A 192 23.38 4.95 1.36
CA ARG A 192 24.01 5.95 0.49
C ARG A 192 23.53 5.81 -0.95
N ASP A 193 23.39 4.59 -1.45
CA ASP A 193 22.88 4.35 -2.80
C ASP A 193 21.42 4.80 -2.91
N ALA A 194 20.61 4.56 -1.87
CA ALA A 194 19.23 5.02 -1.82
C ALA A 194 19.13 6.56 -1.88
N GLN A 195 19.96 7.26 -1.11
CA GLN A 195 20.02 8.72 -1.15
C GLN A 195 20.49 9.24 -2.50
N THR A 196 21.54 8.62 -3.06
CA THR A 196 22.08 8.98 -4.39
C THR A 196 21.03 8.77 -5.48
N PHE A 197 20.31 7.64 -5.46
CA PHE A 197 19.24 7.35 -6.40
C PHE A 197 18.11 8.37 -6.31
N ALA A 198 17.70 8.78 -5.11
CA ALA A 198 16.68 9.81 -4.93
C ALA A 198 17.12 11.17 -5.51
N LEU A 199 18.40 11.53 -5.38
CA LEU A 199 18.96 12.74 -5.96
C LEU A 199 19.11 12.63 -7.49
N ASP A 200 19.47 11.47 -8.01
CA ASP A 200 19.54 11.20 -9.45
C ASP A 200 18.17 11.36 -10.13
N LEU A 201 17.09 11.01 -9.43
CA LEU A 201 15.71 11.23 -9.89
C LEU A 201 15.29 12.71 -9.93
N ILE A 202 15.98 13.61 -9.24
CA ILE A 202 15.79 15.07 -9.40
C ILE A 202 16.97 15.72 -10.13
N GLY A 203 17.70 14.90 -10.90
CA GLY A 203 18.88 15.27 -11.66
C GLY A 203 18.86 14.71 -13.09
N PRO A 204 20.04 14.66 -13.76
CA PRO A 204 20.13 14.33 -15.19
C PRO A 204 19.61 12.94 -15.60
N LYS A 205 19.46 12.00 -14.66
CA LYS A 205 18.95 10.65 -14.94
C LYS A 205 17.42 10.56 -14.89
N SER A 206 16.75 11.63 -14.43
CA SER A 206 15.30 11.70 -14.28
C SER A 206 14.54 11.59 -15.60
N ILE A 207 13.26 11.21 -15.52
CA ILE A 207 12.35 11.19 -16.66
C ILE A 207 12.13 12.63 -17.17
N SER A 208 12.07 13.60 -16.26
CA SER A 208 11.96 15.02 -16.61
C SER A 208 13.11 15.50 -17.49
N TRP A 209 14.34 15.09 -17.19
CA TRP A 209 15.50 15.40 -18.03
C TRP A 209 15.47 14.69 -19.38
N GLN A 210 15.07 13.42 -19.39
CA GLN A 210 14.90 12.67 -20.64
C GLN A 210 13.82 13.29 -21.53
N PHE A 211 12.74 13.79 -20.95
CA PHE A 211 11.68 14.52 -21.65
C PHE A 211 12.16 15.84 -22.24
N ALA A 212 12.91 16.62 -21.46
CA ALA A 212 13.53 17.87 -21.92
C ALA A 212 14.53 17.62 -23.07
N ALA A 213 15.29 16.52 -23.02
CA ALA A 213 16.18 16.10 -24.10
C ALA A 213 15.40 15.62 -25.34
N LEU A 214 14.36 14.81 -25.14
CA LEU A 214 13.48 14.31 -26.20
C LEU A 214 12.83 15.46 -26.98
N ALA A 215 12.37 16.51 -26.29
CA ALA A 215 11.75 17.66 -26.92
C ALA A 215 12.67 18.40 -27.91
N ARG A 216 13.99 18.21 -27.81
CA ARG A 216 15.01 18.78 -28.72
C ARG A 216 15.53 17.79 -29.74
N SER A 217 15.11 16.52 -29.67
CA SER A 217 15.55 15.50 -30.62
C SER A 217 14.76 15.62 -31.93
N PRO A 218 15.28 15.06 -33.05
CA PRO A 218 14.55 15.03 -34.32
C PRO A 218 13.18 14.33 -34.25
N GLU A 219 13.02 13.40 -33.30
CA GLU A 219 11.80 12.63 -33.07
C GLU A 219 10.84 13.33 -32.07
N GLY A 220 11.29 14.43 -31.46
CA GLY A 220 10.59 15.12 -30.39
C GLY A 220 9.21 15.61 -30.81
N ASP A 221 9.08 16.21 -31.98
CA ASP A 221 7.80 16.77 -32.45
C ASP A 221 6.72 15.68 -32.61
N GLU A 222 7.08 14.52 -33.16
CA GLU A 222 6.17 13.38 -33.31
C GLU A 222 5.77 12.82 -31.93
N ARG A 223 6.75 12.61 -31.05
CA ARG A 223 6.52 12.07 -29.70
C ARG A 223 5.67 12.99 -28.84
N LEU A 224 5.92 14.30 -28.88
CA LEU A 224 5.13 15.29 -28.15
C LEU A 224 3.72 15.41 -28.71
N SER A 225 3.55 15.36 -30.04
CA SER A 225 2.22 15.33 -30.67
C SER A 225 1.41 14.09 -30.26
N ARG A 226 2.08 12.93 -30.25
CA ARG A 226 1.49 11.67 -29.78
C ARG A 226 1.08 11.77 -28.31
N MET A 227 1.96 12.28 -27.45
CA MET A 227 1.70 12.49 -26.04
C MET A 227 0.52 13.45 -25.82
N SER A 228 0.45 14.59 -26.53
CA SER A 228 -0.70 15.50 -26.46
C SER A 228 -2.01 14.79 -26.84
N SER A 229 -1.99 13.96 -27.88
CA SER A 229 -3.15 13.17 -28.31
C SER A 229 -3.61 12.15 -27.25
N LEU A 230 -2.69 11.62 -26.44
CA LEU A 230 -3.03 10.77 -25.30
C LEU A 230 -3.59 11.58 -24.12
N LEU A 231 -3.14 12.82 -23.95
CA LEU A 231 -3.54 13.68 -22.84
C LEU A 231 -4.91 14.32 -23.04
N GLY A 232 -5.37 14.54 -24.27
CA GLY A 232 -6.73 14.99 -24.53
C GLY A 232 -6.82 15.85 -25.78
N GLU A 233 -7.66 16.87 -25.71
CA GLU A 233 -8.00 17.69 -26.87
C GLU A 233 -6.99 18.80 -27.17
N ASP A 234 -6.18 19.23 -26.19
CA ASP A 234 -5.16 20.26 -26.41
C ASP A 234 -3.95 19.68 -27.17
N PRO A 235 -3.72 20.06 -28.44
CA PRO A 235 -2.57 19.58 -29.21
C PRO A 235 -1.23 20.05 -28.65
N TRP A 236 -1.22 21.09 -27.80
CA TRP A 236 -0.03 21.67 -27.20
C TRP A 236 0.23 21.18 -25.77
N ALA A 237 -0.61 20.29 -25.23
CA ALA A 237 -0.54 19.83 -23.84
C ALA A 237 0.88 19.39 -23.43
N ALA A 238 1.56 18.59 -24.25
CA ALA A 238 2.92 18.15 -23.96
C ALA A 238 3.94 19.29 -24.03
N ARG A 239 3.82 20.22 -24.98
CA ARG A 239 4.76 21.36 -25.09
C ARG A 239 4.60 22.34 -23.95
N ASN A 240 3.39 22.54 -23.46
CA ASN A 240 3.10 23.42 -22.32
C ASN A 240 3.88 23.02 -21.06
N LEU A 241 4.28 21.75 -20.92
CA LEU A 241 5.09 21.26 -19.79
C LEU A 241 6.54 21.75 -19.83
N LEU A 242 7.03 22.19 -20.99
CA LEU A 242 8.38 22.74 -21.18
C LEU A 242 8.47 24.23 -20.83
N GLU A 243 7.33 24.89 -20.63
CA GLU A 243 7.29 26.32 -20.42
C GLU A 243 7.48 26.70 -18.95
N VAL A 244 8.29 27.72 -18.71
CA VAL A 244 8.39 28.42 -17.42
C VAL A 244 7.17 29.34 -17.31
N ARG A 245 6.38 29.19 -16.24
CA ARG A 245 5.16 29.98 -16.00
C ARG A 245 5.12 30.50 -14.57
N ASP A 246 4.58 31.70 -14.38
CA ASP A 246 4.32 32.29 -13.06
C ASP A 246 5.51 32.25 -12.08
N MET A 247 6.71 32.53 -12.59
CA MET A 247 7.98 32.49 -11.83
C MET A 247 8.33 31.10 -11.25
N ARG A 248 7.68 30.03 -11.72
CA ARG A 248 7.99 28.63 -11.39
C ARG A 248 8.78 27.97 -12.52
N PRO A 249 9.68 27.02 -12.21
CA PRO A 249 10.35 26.22 -13.23
C PRO A 249 9.35 25.47 -14.13
N ALA A 250 9.82 25.05 -15.31
CA ALA A 250 9.06 24.17 -16.17
C ALA A 250 8.67 22.88 -15.44
N LYS A 251 7.41 22.46 -15.59
CA LYS A 251 6.85 21.26 -14.91
C LYS A 251 7.52 19.98 -15.37
N LEU A 252 7.90 19.93 -16.65
CA LEU A 252 8.50 18.77 -17.30
C LEU A 252 7.66 17.52 -17.02
N LEU A 253 8.13 16.63 -16.14
CA LEU A 253 7.40 15.47 -15.63
C LEU A 253 7.77 15.18 -14.16
N TRP A 254 8.08 16.24 -13.39
CA TRP A 254 8.69 16.13 -12.07
C TRP A 254 7.81 15.34 -11.09
N ALA A 255 6.49 15.30 -11.27
CA ALA A 255 5.61 14.53 -10.41
C ALA A 255 5.91 13.03 -10.46
N THR A 256 6.30 12.50 -11.63
CA THR A 256 6.66 11.08 -11.81
C THR A 256 7.95 10.74 -11.08
N ASP A 257 8.95 11.60 -11.24
CA ASP A 257 10.25 11.44 -10.60
C ASP A 257 10.14 11.52 -9.07
N VAL A 258 9.41 12.52 -8.55
CA VAL A 258 9.17 12.68 -7.11
C VAL A 258 8.38 11.51 -6.54
N LYS A 259 7.29 11.07 -7.21
CA LYS A 259 6.51 9.91 -6.78
C LYS A 259 7.39 8.66 -6.69
N ASN A 260 8.23 8.41 -7.69
CA ASN A 260 9.13 7.25 -7.70
C ASN A 260 10.21 7.35 -6.62
N ALA A 261 10.77 8.54 -6.39
CA ALA A 261 11.74 8.76 -5.33
C ALA A 261 11.14 8.48 -3.94
N VAL A 262 9.95 9.03 -3.63
CA VAL A 262 9.26 8.79 -2.35
C VAL A 262 8.96 7.31 -2.16
N SER A 263 8.44 6.62 -3.18
CA SER A 263 8.19 5.17 -3.11
C SER A 263 9.47 4.36 -2.85
N MET A 264 10.57 4.67 -3.54
CA MET A 264 11.85 4.00 -3.36
C MET A 264 12.42 4.23 -1.95
N ILE A 265 12.42 5.49 -1.46
CA ILE A 265 12.94 5.84 -0.13
C ILE A 265 12.20 5.04 0.97
N ARG A 266 10.88 4.91 0.85
CA ARG A 266 10.06 4.10 1.77
C ARG A 266 10.41 2.62 1.72
N GLY A 267 10.71 2.10 0.52
CA GLY A 267 11.25 0.75 0.33
C GLY A 267 12.60 0.56 1.03
N ALA A 268 13.54 1.49 0.84
CA ALA A 268 14.86 1.47 1.47
C ALA A 268 14.79 1.55 3.01
N TYR A 269 13.86 2.35 3.56
CA TYR A 269 13.53 2.36 4.98
C TYR A 269 13.05 0.98 5.47
N CYS A 270 12.09 0.36 4.76
CA CYS A 270 11.57 -0.97 5.14
C CYS A 270 12.63 -2.07 5.04
N ALA A 271 13.56 -1.96 4.10
CA ALA A 271 14.71 -2.85 3.96
C ALA A 271 15.78 -2.64 5.07
N GLY A 272 15.62 -1.62 5.90
CA GLY A 272 16.58 -1.22 6.93
C GLY A 272 17.91 -0.77 6.33
N LEU A 273 17.86 -0.11 5.17
CA LEU A 273 19.00 0.58 4.56
C LEU A 273 19.06 2.05 4.98
N LEU A 274 17.90 2.65 5.30
CA LEU A 274 17.77 3.98 5.86
C LEU A 274 17.14 3.91 7.25
N THR A 275 17.61 4.76 8.15
CA THR A 275 16.90 5.11 9.38
C THR A 275 15.67 5.97 9.05
N SER A 276 14.78 6.16 10.03
CA SER A 276 13.62 7.04 9.84
C SER A 276 14.04 8.48 9.52
N ASP A 277 15.08 8.98 10.19
CA ASP A 277 15.55 10.35 10.03
C ASP A 277 16.19 10.57 8.66
N GLU A 278 17.01 9.63 8.20
CA GLU A 278 17.59 9.68 6.85
C GLU A 278 16.53 9.60 5.75
N ALA A 279 15.52 8.74 5.93
CA ALA A 279 14.41 8.63 4.97
C ALA A 279 13.62 9.93 4.88
N TRP A 280 13.27 10.53 6.03
CA TRP A 280 12.57 11.80 6.06
C TRP A 280 13.39 12.96 5.52
N ALA A 281 14.67 13.06 5.87
CA ALA A 281 15.56 14.08 5.32
C ALA A 281 15.68 13.98 3.79
N THR A 282 15.69 12.76 3.25
CA THR A 282 15.71 12.54 1.80
C THR A 282 14.37 12.92 1.16
N ILE A 283 13.25 12.56 1.80
CA ILE A 283 11.90 12.96 1.38
C ILE A 283 11.74 14.48 1.39
N ASP A 284 12.32 15.19 2.37
CA ASP A 284 12.30 16.65 2.46
C ASP A 284 12.90 17.30 1.19
N ILE A 285 14.02 16.76 0.71
CA ILE A 285 14.67 17.26 -0.51
C ILE A 285 13.79 17.06 -1.74
N VAL A 286 13.29 15.85 -1.98
CA VAL A 286 12.50 15.55 -3.20
C VAL A 286 11.11 16.19 -3.15
N SER A 287 10.50 16.30 -1.98
CA SER A 287 9.17 16.94 -1.84
C SER A 287 9.23 18.45 -2.06
N THR A 288 10.35 19.10 -1.73
CA THR A 288 10.57 20.52 -2.05
C THR A 288 10.44 20.77 -3.55
N VAL A 289 10.88 19.85 -4.41
CA VAL A 289 10.68 19.96 -5.86
C VAL A 289 9.20 20.03 -6.21
N ALA A 290 8.39 19.08 -5.74
CA ALA A 290 6.97 19.06 -6.04
C ALA A 290 6.24 20.30 -5.50
N PHE A 291 6.51 20.69 -4.26
CA PHE A 291 5.82 21.82 -3.62
C PHE A 291 6.19 23.18 -4.22
N THR A 292 7.35 23.29 -4.86
CA THR A 292 7.79 24.50 -5.57
C THR A 292 7.40 24.51 -7.05
N VAL A 293 7.27 23.35 -7.70
CA VAL A 293 6.91 23.27 -9.13
C VAL A 293 5.41 23.34 -9.34
N PHE A 294 4.60 22.71 -8.48
CA PHE A 294 3.15 22.60 -8.68
C PHE A 294 2.36 23.53 -7.76
N ASP A 295 1.15 23.88 -8.20
CA ASP A 295 0.24 24.76 -7.45
C ASP A 295 -0.77 24.01 -6.59
N SER A 296 -1.10 22.77 -6.96
CA SER A 296 -2.15 21.99 -6.32
C SER A 296 -1.96 20.48 -6.51
N TRP A 297 -2.77 19.68 -5.80
CA TRP A 297 -2.84 18.24 -6.05
C TRP A 297 -3.29 17.90 -7.46
N ASP A 298 -4.24 18.64 -8.02
CA ASP A 298 -4.71 18.40 -9.39
C ASP A 298 -3.61 18.65 -10.39
N ASP A 299 -2.85 19.73 -10.20
CA ASP A 299 -1.70 20.08 -11.04
C ASP A 299 -0.60 19.00 -10.96
N PHE A 300 -0.28 18.52 -9.76
CA PHE A 300 0.64 17.40 -9.54
C PHE A 300 0.16 16.11 -10.23
N PHE A 301 -1.13 15.79 -10.15
CA PHE A 301 -1.69 14.58 -10.79
C PHE A 301 -1.81 14.71 -12.31
N ASP A 302 -2.02 15.91 -12.85
CA ASP A 302 -2.01 16.16 -14.29
C ASP A 302 -0.61 15.96 -14.87
N ASP A 303 0.43 16.45 -14.18
CA ASP A 303 1.82 16.19 -14.55
C ASP A 303 2.22 14.71 -14.40
N LEU A 304 1.73 14.04 -13.35
CA LEU A 304 1.94 12.60 -13.19
C LEU A 304 1.29 11.81 -14.34
N ARG A 305 0.09 12.21 -14.77
CA ARG A 305 -0.60 11.63 -15.93
C ARG A 305 0.20 11.84 -17.22
N ALA A 306 0.80 13.03 -17.39
CA ALA A 306 1.72 13.32 -18.48
C ALA A 306 2.94 12.38 -18.48
N GLY A 307 3.53 12.11 -17.33
CA GLY A 307 4.64 11.16 -17.24
C GLY A 307 4.26 9.73 -17.61
N TYR A 308 3.06 9.28 -17.23
CA TYR A 308 2.53 8.00 -17.69
C TYR A 308 2.32 7.97 -19.22
N ALA A 309 1.87 9.08 -19.82
CA ALA A 309 1.66 9.15 -21.26
C ALA A 309 2.98 9.03 -22.03
N LEU A 310 4.04 9.66 -21.54
CA LEU A 310 5.36 9.53 -22.14
C LEU A 310 5.94 8.12 -21.99
N VAL A 311 5.92 7.57 -20.77
CA VAL A 311 6.61 6.31 -20.45
C VAL A 311 5.93 5.10 -21.09
N TYR A 312 4.60 5.06 -21.09
CA TYR A 312 3.85 3.91 -21.58
C TYR A 312 3.34 4.04 -23.01
N ASP A 313 3.17 5.27 -23.54
CA ASP A 313 2.70 5.56 -24.90
C ASP A 313 1.44 4.77 -25.32
N ASP A 314 0.53 4.58 -24.35
CA ASP A 314 -0.65 3.73 -24.51
C ASP A 314 -1.91 4.38 -23.94
N LEU A 315 -2.95 4.46 -24.77
CA LEU A 315 -4.24 5.06 -24.41
C LEU A 315 -4.93 4.28 -23.28
N LYS A 316 -4.82 2.94 -23.30
CA LYS A 316 -5.45 2.12 -22.26
C LYS A 316 -4.85 2.43 -20.89
N THR A 317 -3.53 2.62 -20.82
CA THR A 317 -2.84 3.00 -19.59
C THR A 317 -3.31 4.36 -19.06
N ILE A 318 -3.53 5.34 -19.93
CA ILE A 318 -4.07 6.65 -19.53
C ILE A 318 -5.52 6.58 -19.07
N GLN A 319 -6.36 5.81 -19.75
CA GLN A 319 -7.75 5.59 -19.32
C GLN A 319 -7.83 4.90 -17.95
N GLU A 320 -6.94 3.94 -17.69
CA GLU A 320 -6.83 3.30 -16.39
C GLU A 320 -6.33 4.26 -15.31
N PHE A 321 -5.37 5.13 -15.64
CA PHE A 321 -4.92 6.21 -14.76
C PHE A 321 -6.09 7.10 -14.36
N ASP A 322 -6.86 7.59 -15.33
CA ASP A 322 -8.00 8.49 -15.12
C ASP A 322 -9.09 7.82 -14.26
N ARG A 323 -9.37 6.54 -14.52
CA ARG A 323 -10.29 5.75 -13.70
C ARG A 323 -9.81 5.64 -12.25
N LEU A 324 -8.53 5.32 -12.03
CA LEU A 324 -7.95 5.19 -10.70
C LEU A 324 -7.92 6.53 -9.96
N ARG A 325 -7.58 7.63 -10.65
CA ARG A 325 -7.63 8.98 -10.06
C ARG A 325 -9.06 9.36 -9.65
N ALA A 326 -10.06 9.06 -10.47
CA ALA A 326 -11.46 9.30 -10.14
C ALA A 326 -11.96 8.43 -8.97
N GLU A 327 -11.43 7.22 -8.80
CA GLU A 327 -11.67 6.39 -7.61
C GLU A 327 -10.99 6.97 -6.37
N LEU A 328 -9.73 7.41 -6.47
CA LEU A 328 -8.98 8.04 -5.38
C LEU A 328 -9.70 9.30 -4.90
N ALA A 329 -10.11 10.19 -5.80
CA ALA A 329 -10.79 11.44 -5.47
C ALA A 329 -12.11 11.24 -4.71
N ARG A 330 -12.82 10.14 -4.98
CA ARG A 330 -14.09 9.80 -4.28
C ARG A 330 -13.86 8.99 -2.99
N SER A 331 -12.62 8.66 -2.66
CA SER A 331 -12.27 7.85 -1.51
C SER A 331 -12.10 8.69 -0.23
N ASN A 332 -11.93 8.01 0.90
CA ASN A 332 -11.62 8.65 2.18
C ASN A 332 -10.10 8.72 2.46
N TRP A 333 -9.25 8.54 1.44
CA TRP A 333 -7.80 8.55 1.62
C TRP A 333 -7.31 9.92 2.09
N PRO A 334 -6.21 9.98 2.89
CA PRO A 334 -5.73 11.24 3.44
C PRO A 334 -5.49 12.35 2.40
N VAL A 335 -4.91 12.01 1.24
CA VAL A 335 -4.60 12.99 0.17
C VAL A 335 -5.81 13.78 -0.30
N THR A 336 -7.04 13.23 -0.24
CA THR A 336 -8.25 13.94 -0.70
C THR A 336 -8.69 15.08 0.23
N ARG A 337 -8.05 15.21 1.40
CA ARG A 337 -8.38 16.21 2.42
C ARG A 337 -7.19 17.06 2.84
N LEU A 338 -5.99 16.70 2.41
CA LEU A 338 -4.78 17.45 2.74
C LEU A 338 -4.68 18.67 1.81
N PRO A 339 -4.38 19.87 2.34
CA PRO A 339 -4.02 20.99 1.48
C PRO A 339 -2.70 20.70 0.76
N PHE A 340 -2.54 21.22 -0.45
CA PHE A 340 -1.25 21.18 -1.15
C PHE A 340 -0.35 22.28 -0.55
N PRO A 341 0.84 21.96 0.00
CA PRO A 341 1.68 22.93 0.67
C PRO A 341 2.57 23.68 -0.33
N ALA A 342 1.97 24.48 -1.23
CA ALA A 342 2.70 25.21 -2.26
C ALA A 342 3.75 26.16 -1.67
N THR A 343 4.99 26.07 -2.16
CA THR A 343 6.14 26.90 -1.77
C THR A 343 6.88 27.43 -3.00
N PRO A 344 6.25 28.26 -3.87
CA PRO A 344 6.78 28.67 -5.17
C PRO A 344 8.17 29.33 -5.17
N HIS A 345 8.64 29.81 -4.01
CA HIS A 345 9.91 30.53 -3.88
C HIS A 345 10.95 29.77 -3.06
N ALA A 346 10.71 28.50 -2.73
CA ALA A 346 11.71 27.71 -2.04
C ALA A 346 12.91 27.45 -2.98
N PRO A 347 14.15 27.45 -2.45
CA PRO A 347 15.32 27.19 -3.26
C PRO A 347 15.27 25.77 -3.83
N LEU A 348 15.52 25.65 -5.13
CA LEU A 348 15.57 24.38 -5.85
C LEU A 348 16.99 24.09 -6.34
N PRO A 349 17.35 22.80 -6.50
CA PRO A 349 18.59 22.43 -7.19
C PRO A 349 18.64 23.05 -8.59
N ARG A 350 19.84 23.47 -9.05
CA ARG A 350 20.02 24.02 -10.40
C ARG A 350 19.53 23.07 -11.50
N THR A 351 19.64 21.76 -11.26
CA THR A 351 19.15 20.70 -12.15
C THR A 351 17.63 20.71 -12.36
N VAL A 352 16.87 21.35 -11.48
CA VAL A 352 15.40 21.48 -11.56
C VAL A 352 15.00 22.83 -12.16
N VAL A 353 15.73 23.91 -11.83
CA VAL A 353 15.44 25.26 -12.32
C VAL A 353 15.80 25.42 -13.80
N GLU A 354 16.98 24.93 -14.19
CA GLU A 354 17.53 25.07 -15.54
C GLU A 354 17.94 23.72 -16.14
N PRO A 355 17.03 22.73 -16.24
CA PRO A 355 17.35 21.41 -16.78
C PRO A 355 17.82 21.50 -18.25
N LEU A 356 17.35 22.51 -18.98
CA LEU A 356 17.70 22.72 -20.37
C LEU A 356 19.09 23.34 -20.58
N ALA A 357 19.56 24.20 -19.67
CA ALA A 357 20.86 24.88 -19.76
C ALA A 357 22.00 24.07 -19.12
N ALA A 358 21.71 23.27 -18.09
CA ALA A 358 22.70 22.43 -17.42
C ALA A 358 23.26 21.29 -18.32
N ALA A 359 22.57 20.95 -19.43
CA ALA A 359 23.06 19.99 -20.41
C ALA A 359 24.22 20.52 -21.28
N GLU A 360 24.28 21.83 -21.53
CA GLU A 360 25.32 22.46 -22.36
C GLU A 360 26.66 22.54 -21.61
N ASP A 361 26.62 22.82 -20.30
CA ASP A 361 27.81 22.94 -19.43
C ASP A 361 28.61 21.63 -19.30
N ASP A 362 27.96 20.46 -19.31
CA ASP A 362 28.64 19.15 -19.22
C ASP A 362 29.24 18.68 -20.55
N THR A 363 28.68 19.12 -21.69
CA THR A 363 29.27 18.85 -23.02
C THR A 363 30.44 19.78 -23.37
N GLY A 364 30.61 20.89 -22.65
CA GLY A 364 31.74 21.82 -22.79
C GLY A 364 32.99 21.45 -21.99
N ARG A 365 32.95 20.36 -21.21
CA ARG A 365 34.06 19.84 -20.40
C ARG A 365 34.31 18.37 -20.70
N SER A 366 34.64 18.05 -21.94
CA SER A 366 35.24 16.76 -22.34
C SER A 366 36.56 16.97 -23.05
#